data_AF-A0A7V9LB45-F1
#
_entry.id   AF-A0A7V9LB45-F1
#
_cell.length_a   1.000
_cell.length_b   1.000
_cell.length_c   1.000
_cell.angle_alpha   90.00
_cell.angle_beta   90.00
_cell.angle_gamma   90.00
#
_symmetry.space_group_name_H-M   'P 1'
#
loop_
_entity.id
_entity.type
_entity.pdbx_description
1 polymer ?
#
loop_
_entity_poly.entity_id
_entity_poly.type
_entity_poly.pdbx_seq_one_letter_code
_entity_poly.pdbx_strand_id
1 'polypeptide(L)'
;MARFVKRLPRMKTISRTLFLIGALTAAGACKSKTDDARAAQESANKKAVEATEAQREADEKAARAKREVDDRMVADHRDVEVKLRKDIDGFDRKMEDLRRKLADKKGDVRKNADAAANEVQLRHAKVDQNLTKLRTSAGNAWDATKLEVEADVAALKQAIDNLEDTLD
;
A
#
# COMPACT_ATOMS: atom_id res chain seq x y z
N MET A 1 -42.19 16.47 -4.40
CA MET A 1 -41.79 15.36 -3.50
C MET A 1 -40.38 15.61 -2.99
N ALA A 2 -40.17 15.38 -1.69
CA ALA A 2 -39.14 16.00 -0.87
C ALA A 2 -37.70 15.50 -1.11
N ARG A 3 -36.75 16.42 -0.96
CA ARG A 3 -35.29 16.24 -0.96
C ARG A 3 -34.86 15.59 0.37
N PHE A 4 -33.99 14.58 0.32
CA PHE A 4 -33.32 14.06 1.52
C PHE A 4 -31.79 14.19 1.39
N VAL A 5 -31.27 15.25 2.00
CA VAL A 5 -29.84 15.54 2.13
C VAL A 5 -29.35 14.87 3.41
N LYS A 6 -28.54 13.81 3.31
CA LYS A 6 -27.82 13.25 4.47
C LYS A 6 -26.56 14.10 4.75
N ARG A 7 -26.60 14.92 5.79
CA ARG A 7 -25.42 15.58 6.38
C ARG A 7 -24.71 14.60 7.31
N LEU A 8 -23.40 14.41 7.11
CA LEU A 8 -22.52 13.69 8.03
C LEU A 8 -22.14 14.56 9.24
N PRO A 9 -21.92 13.97 10.43
CA PRO A 9 -21.58 14.70 11.64
C PRO A 9 -20.13 15.22 11.60
N ARG A 10 -19.96 16.51 11.91
CA ARG A 10 -18.66 17.16 12.14
C ARG A 10 -18.06 16.66 13.47
N MET A 11 -16.93 15.94 13.41
CA MET A 11 -16.09 15.68 14.58
C MET A 11 -15.50 17.00 15.08
N LYS A 12 -15.89 17.40 16.29
CA LYS A 12 -15.31 18.52 17.03
C LYS A 12 -14.00 18.03 17.65
N THR A 13 -12.87 18.47 17.12
CA THR A 13 -11.57 18.27 17.76
C THR A 13 -11.52 19.03 19.07
N ILE A 14 -11.04 18.33 20.08
CA ILE A 14 -11.19 18.62 21.50
C ILE A 14 -10.31 19.80 21.91
N SER A 15 -10.97 20.80 22.50
CA SER A 15 -10.39 21.96 23.17
C SER A 15 -9.52 21.51 24.35
N ARG A 16 -8.19 21.58 24.23
CA ARG A 16 -7.25 21.45 25.36
C ARG A 16 -7.00 22.82 25.96
N THR A 17 -7.96 23.27 26.75
CA THR A 17 -7.84 24.42 27.65
C THR A 17 -7.40 23.88 29.01
N LEU A 18 -6.10 23.84 29.29
CA LEU A 18 -5.62 23.51 30.64
C LEU A 18 -5.57 24.79 31.46
N PHE A 19 -6.45 24.86 32.45
CA PHE A 19 -6.71 25.98 33.34
C PHE A 19 -5.65 26.06 34.45
N LEU A 20 -5.35 27.30 34.85
CA LEU A 20 -4.52 27.77 35.96
C LEU A 20 -4.73 27.05 37.30
N ILE A 21 -3.65 26.87 38.07
CA ILE A 21 -3.65 27.04 39.53
C ILE A 21 -2.36 27.75 39.93
N GLY A 22 -2.51 28.93 40.55
CA GLY A 22 -1.43 29.72 41.14
C GLY A 22 -1.37 29.59 42.67
N ALA A 23 -0.49 30.41 43.25
CA ALA A 23 -0.20 30.65 44.68
C ALA A 23 0.80 29.65 45.32
N LEU A 24 1.78 30.02 46.15
CA LEU A 24 1.86 31.15 47.08
C LEU A 24 3.33 31.38 47.52
N THR A 25 3.73 32.64 47.67
CA THR A 25 4.93 33.07 48.39
C THR A 25 4.76 32.90 49.91
N ALA A 26 5.75 32.31 50.60
CA ALA A 26 5.97 32.49 52.04
C ALA A 26 7.44 32.24 52.40
N ALA A 27 8.21 33.32 52.47
CA ALA A 27 9.51 33.36 53.14
C ALA A 27 9.30 33.25 54.66
N GLY A 28 10.00 32.31 55.30
CA GLY A 28 9.98 32.08 56.75
C GLY A 28 10.26 30.62 57.10
N ALA A 29 11.24 30.39 57.98
CA ALA A 29 11.81 29.11 58.45
C ALA A 29 12.85 28.42 57.51
N CYS A 30 14.05 29.01 57.45
CA CYS A 30 15.25 28.45 56.82
C CYS A 30 16.05 27.58 57.82
N LYS A 31 15.92 26.25 57.73
CA LYS A 31 17.01 25.28 57.91
C LYS A 31 16.62 23.83 57.58
N SER A 32 15.33 23.50 57.47
CA SER A 32 14.83 22.18 57.05
C SER A 32 14.19 22.14 55.64
N LYS A 33 13.87 23.29 55.04
CA LYS A 33 13.19 23.37 53.72
C LYS A 33 14.09 23.01 52.52
N THR A 34 15.40 23.01 52.67
CA THR A 34 16.33 22.66 51.57
C THR A 34 16.36 21.17 51.29
N ASP A 35 16.21 20.32 52.32
CA ASP A 35 16.23 18.87 52.15
C ASP A 35 14.90 18.38 51.55
N ASP A 36 13.76 18.93 51.99
CA ASP A 36 12.45 18.62 51.41
C ASP A 36 12.33 19.10 49.95
N ALA A 37 12.85 20.30 49.64
CA ALA A 37 12.86 20.81 48.26
C ALA A 37 13.76 19.98 47.34
N ARG A 38 14.91 19.50 47.83
CA ARG A 38 15.83 18.63 47.09
C ARG A 38 15.23 17.24 46.87
N ALA A 39 14.58 16.67 47.88
CA ALA A 39 13.87 15.39 47.76
C ALA A 39 12.69 15.49 46.77
N ALA A 40 11.92 16.58 46.81
CA ALA A 40 10.85 16.83 45.85
C ALA A 40 11.39 16.95 44.42
N GLN A 41 12.48 17.69 44.21
CA GLN A 41 13.12 17.84 42.90
C GLN A 41 13.69 16.51 42.38
N GLU A 42 14.32 15.70 43.23
CA GLU A 42 14.84 14.39 42.85
C GLU A 42 13.71 13.43 42.46
N SER A 43 12.59 13.45 43.19
CA SER A 43 11.42 12.65 42.86
C SER A 43 10.76 13.09 41.54
N ALA A 44 10.74 14.40 41.25
CA ALA A 44 10.23 14.94 40.00
C ALA A 44 11.15 14.58 38.83
N ASN A 45 12.47 14.65 39.02
CA ASN A 45 13.45 14.24 38.01
C ASN A 45 13.36 12.74 37.72
N LYS A 46 13.24 11.89 38.76
CA LYS A 46 13.03 10.44 38.59
C LYS A 46 11.77 10.13 37.78
N LYS A 47 10.64 10.76 38.13
CA LYS A 47 9.38 10.60 37.37
C LYS A 47 9.48 11.12 35.94
N ALA A 48 10.21 12.21 35.71
CA ALA A 48 10.44 12.73 34.36
C ALA A 48 11.29 11.76 33.53
N VAL A 49 12.36 11.20 34.11
CA VAL A 49 13.21 10.18 33.46
C VAL A 49 12.39 8.93 33.14
N GLU A 50 11.65 8.38 34.11
CA GLU A 50 10.78 7.21 33.91
C GLU A 50 9.72 7.46 32.81
N ALA A 51 9.11 8.66 32.77
CA ALA A 51 8.17 9.01 31.73
C ALA A 51 8.83 9.10 30.34
N THR A 52 10.05 9.66 30.26
CA THR A 52 10.81 9.72 29.00
C THR A 52 11.28 8.35 28.52
N GLU A 53 11.67 7.46 29.43
CA GLU A 53 12.07 6.09 29.11
C GLU A 53 10.86 5.28 28.63
N ALA A 54 9.71 5.38 29.31
CA ALA A 54 8.48 4.73 28.90
C ALA A 54 7.99 5.24 27.53
N GLN A 55 8.10 6.55 27.27
CA GLN A 55 7.77 7.12 25.96
C GLN A 55 8.71 6.61 24.88
N ARG A 56 10.02 6.57 25.14
CA ARG A 56 11.01 6.05 24.21
C ARG A 56 10.78 4.57 23.89
N GLU A 57 10.48 3.75 24.90
CA GLU A 57 10.18 2.33 24.69
C GLU A 57 8.91 2.14 23.84
N ALA A 58 7.87 2.95 24.07
CA ALA A 58 6.66 2.95 23.26
C ALA A 58 6.94 3.35 21.81
N ASP A 59 7.72 4.41 21.60
CA ASP A 59 8.12 4.87 20.27
C ASP A 59 8.98 3.83 19.53
N GLU A 60 9.92 3.18 20.23
CA GLU A 60 10.74 2.10 19.67
C GLU A 60 9.89 0.88 19.29
N LYS A 61 8.92 0.48 20.12
CA LYS A 61 7.98 -0.60 19.81
C LYS A 61 7.10 -0.26 18.61
N ALA A 62 6.57 0.97 18.54
CA ALA A 62 5.78 1.43 17.41
C ALA A 62 6.60 1.45 16.11
N ALA A 63 7.85 1.91 16.18
CA ALA A 63 8.76 1.92 15.03
C ALA A 63 9.11 0.51 14.55
N ARG A 64 9.34 -0.45 15.46
CA ARG A 64 9.58 -1.86 15.11
C ARG A 64 8.36 -2.48 14.44
N ALA A 65 7.18 -2.32 15.03
CA ALA A 65 5.94 -2.83 14.46
C ALA A 65 5.68 -2.26 13.05
N LYS A 66 5.97 -0.97 12.85
CA LYS A 66 5.87 -0.35 11.53
C LYS A 66 6.85 -0.97 10.52
N ARG A 67 8.11 -1.15 10.89
CA ARG A 67 9.11 -1.79 10.02
C ARG A 67 8.72 -3.22 9.64
N GLU A 68 8.22 -4.01 10.58
CA GLU A 68 7.78 -5.38 10.29
C GLU A 68 6.61 -5.42 9.31
N VAL A 69 5.67 -4.48 9.40
CA VAL A 69 4.58 -4.35 8.43
C VAL A 69 5.13 -3.94 7.06
N ASP A 70 5.99 -2.92 7.01
CA ASP A 70 6.61 -2.44 5.78
C ASP A 70 7.42 -3.55 5.08
N ASP A 71 8.20 -4.34 5.84
CA ASP A 71 8.99 -5.46 5.32
C ASP A 71 8.11 -6.58 4.73
N ARG A 72 7.00 -6.90 5.41
CA ARG A 72 6.03 -7.88 4.89
C ARG A 72 5.35 -7.40 3.63
N MET A 73 4.94 -6.13 3.59
CA MET A 73 4.35 -5.54 2.38
C MET A 73 5.32 -5.60 1.20
N VAL A 74 6.60 -5.28 1.41
CA VAL A 74 7.62 -5.38 0.36
C VAL A 74 7.80 -6.82 -0.14
N ALA A 75 7.79 -7.80 0.77
CA ALA A 75 7.86 -9.21 0.40
C ALA A 75 6.64 -9.65 -0.43
N ASP A 76 5.43 -9.32 0.03
CA ASP A 76 4.18 -9.63 -0.66
C ASP A 76 4.13 -8.98 -2.05
N HIS A 77 4.59 -7.73 -2.16
CA HIS A 77 4.67 -7.03 -3.45
C HIS A 77 5.60 -7.75 -4.42
N ARG A 78 6.77 -8.18 -3.95
CA ARG A 78 7.75 -8.91 -4.76
C ARG A 78 7.20 -10.25 -5.24
N ASP A 79 6.53 -11.01 -4.37
CA ASP A 79 5.97 -12.31 -4.73
C ASP A 79 4.88 -12.19 -5.80
N VAL A 80 4.04 -11.17 -5.70
CA VAL A 80 3.04 -10.85 -6.73
C VAL A 80 3.70 -10.50 -8.06
N GLU A 81 4.73 -9.64 -8.06
CA GLU A 81 5.45 -9.29 -9.29
C GLU A 81 6.12 -10.50 -9.95
N VAL A 82 6.75 -11.38 -9.17
CA VAL A 82 7.39 -12.60 -9.67
C VAL A 82 6.35 -13.52 -10.32
N LYS A 83 5.19 -13.69 -9.68
CA LYS A 83 4.12 -14.53 -10.20
C LYS A 83 3.58 -13.97 -11.52
N LEU A 84 3.23 -12.69 -11.55
CA LEU A 84 2.70 -12.04 -12.76
C LEU A 84 3.69 -12.10 -13.93
N ARG A 85 4.98 -11.88 -13.65
CA ARG A 85 6.02 -11.98 -14.68
C ARG A 85 6.14 -13.40 -15.25
N LYS A 86 6.09 -14.41 -14.39
CA LYS A 86 6.13 -15.82 -14.83
C LYS A 86 4.95 -16.16 -15.74
N ASP A 87 3.75 -15.66 -15.42
CA ASP A 87 2.56 -15.89 -16.25
C ASP A 87 2.72 -15.23 -17.63
N ILE A 88 3.23 -13.99 -17.67
CA ILE A 88 3.51 -13.26 -18.93
C ILE A 88 4.59 -13.96 -19.76
N ASP A 89 5.71 -14.39 -19.15
CA ASP A 89 6.74 -15.17 -19.85
C ASP A 89 6.17 -16.50 -20.42
N GLY A 90 5.14 -17.05 -19.77
CA GLY A 90 4.36 -18.18 -20.29
C GLY A 90 3.55 -17.81 -21.53
N PHE A 91 2.85 -16.68 -21.48
CA PHE A 91 2.06 -16.15 -22.59
C PHE A 91 2.92 -15.75 -23.79
N ASP A 92 4.10 -15.16 -23.58
CA ASP A 92 5.03 -14.79 -24.65
C ASP A 92 5.47 -16.00 -25.48
N ARG A 93 5.80 -17.10 -24.80
CA ARG A 93 6.15 -18.36 -25.48
C ARG A 93 4.97 -18.90 -26.29
N LYS A 94 3.76 -18.90 -25.71
CA LYS A 94 2.54 -19.31 -26.43
C LYS A 94 2.26 -18.41 -27.63
N MET A 95 2.47 -17.10 -27.50
CA MET A 95 2.31 -16.17 -28.62
C MET A 95 3.32 -16.42 -29.74
N GLU A 96 4.57 -16.76 -29.43
CA GLU A 96 5.56 -17.13 -30.44
C GLU A 96 5.12 -18.37 -31.22
N ASP A 97 4.61 -19.39 -30.54
CA ASP A 97 4.03 -20.59 -31.17
C ASP A 97 2.85 -20.25 -32.08
N LEU A 98 1.91 -19.44 -31.60
CA LEU A 98 0.73 -19.04 -32.38
C LEU A 98 1.10 -18.16 -33.58
N ARG A 99 2.11 -17.30 -33.47
CA ARG A 99 2.63 -16.51 -34.62
C ARG A 99 3.23 -17.41 -35.69
N ARG A 100 3.90 -18.50 -35.31
CA ARG A 100 4.38 -19.51 -36.26
C ARG A 100 3.21 -20.21 -36.96
N LYS A 101 2.21 -20.68 -36.21
CA LYS A 101 0.97 -21.28 -36.79
C LYS A 101 0.26 -20.30 -37.74
N LEU A 102 0.15 -19.02 -37.37
CA LEU A 102 -0.48 -17.96 -38.15
C LEU A 102 0.19 -17.78 -39.52
N ALA A 103 1.52 -17.89 -39.60
CA ALA A 103 2.27 -17.72 -40.84
C ALA A 103 1.88 -18.76 -41.91
N ASP A 104 1.44 -19.95 -41.50
CA ASP A 104 1.02 -21.04 -42.39
C ASP A 104 -0.43 -20.89 -42.88
N LYS A 105 -1.25 -20.08 -42.20
CA LYS A 105 -2.64 -19.85 -42.56
C LYS A 105 -2.76 -18.89 -43.76
N LYS A 106 -3.84 -19.05 -44.54
CA LYS A 106 -4.15 -18.25 -45.74
C LYS A 106 -5.62 -17.90 -45.80
N GLY A 107 -5.98 -17.01 -46.74
CA GLY A 107 -7.37 -16.63 -47.00
C GLY A 107 -8.03 -15.97 -45.79
N ASP A 108 -9.29 -16.30 -45.54
CA ASP A 108 -10.08 -15.64 -44.50
C ASP A 108 -9.68 -16.06 -43.08
N VAL A 109 -9.16 -17.29 -42.89
CA VAL A 109 -8.61 -17.73 -41.60
C VAL A 109 -7.47 -16.82 -41.18
N ARG A 110 -6.56 -16.48 -42.11
CA ARG A 110 -5.46 -15.55 -41.82
C ARG A 110 -5.98 -14.16 -41.43
N LYS A 111 -6.96 -13.61 -42.15
CA LYS A 111 -7.52 -12.29 -41.81
C LYS A 111 -8.13 -12.25 -40.40
N ASN A 112 -8.89 -13.30 -40.04
CA ASN A 112 -9.50 -13.40 -38.71
C ASN A 112 -8.43 -13.56 -37.62
N ALA A 113 -7.44 -14.41 -37.87
CA ALA A 113 -6.35 -14.63 -36.93
C ALA A 113 -5.42 -13.42 -36.79
N ASP A 114 -5.19 -12.64 -37.86
CA ASP A 114 -4.47 -11.35 -37.80
C ASP A 114 -5.21 -10.35 -36.90
N ALA A 115 -6.55 -10.29 -36.98
CA ALA A 115 -7.36 -9.44 -36.10
C ALA A 115 -7.26 -9.89 -34.63
N ALA A 116 -7.36 -11.20 -34.36
CA ALA A 116 -7.19 -11.74 -33.01
C ALA A 116 -5.76 -11.50 -32.47
N ALA A 117 -4.73 -11.64 -33.31
CA ALA A 117 -3.34 -11.37 -32.94
C ALA A 117 -3.11 -9.89 -32.59
N ASN A 118 -3.79 -8.96 -33.26
CA ASN A 118 -3.75 -7.54 -32.91
C ASN A 118 -4.38 -7.28 -31.53
N GLU A 119 -5.50 -7.92 -31.20
CA GLU A 119 -6.10 -7.81 -29.86
C GLU A 119 -5.15 -8.33 -28.78
N VAL A 120 -4.49 -9.47 -29.02
CA VAL A 120 -3.46 -10.01 -28.11
C VAL A 120 -2.34 -9.00 -27.88
N GLN A 121 -1.83 -8.36 -28.95
CA GLN A 121 -0.78 -7.33 -28.83
C GLN A 121 -1.23 -6.12 -28.01
N LEU A 122 -2.46 -5.64 -28.21
CA LEU A 122 -3.03 -4.53 -27.45
C LEU A 122 -3.15 -4.88 -25.96
N ARG A 123 -3.61 -6.09 -25.64
CA ARG A 123 -3.71 -6.58 -24.26
C ARG A 123 -2.34 -6.73 -23.61
N HIS A 124 -1.35 -7.25 -24.34
CA HIS A 124 0.01 -7.37 -23.86
C HIS A 124 0.59 -6.01 -23.49
N ALA A 125 0.50 -5.02 -24.39
CA ALA A 125 0.98 -3.66 -24.14
C ALA A 125 0.30 -3.01 -22.92
N LYS A 126 -1.00 -3.30 -22.71
CA LYS A 126 -1.74 -2.82 -21.54
C LYS A 126 -1.26 -3.45 -20.23
N VAL A 127 -0.99 -4.76 -20.24
CA VAL A 127 -0.40 -5.48 -19.10
C VAL A 127 0.97 -4.87 -18.75
N ASP A 128 1.84 -4.64 -19.73
CA ASP A 128 3.16 -4.03 -19.52
C ASP A 128 3.06 -2.63 -18.90
N GLN A 129 2.14 -1.82 -19.40
CA GLN A 129 1.88 -0.48 -18.88
C GLN A 129 1.43 -0.55 -17.41
N ASN A 130 0.48 -1.42 -17.08
CA ASN A 130 -0.06 -1.52 -15.73
C ASN A 130 0.90 -2.19 -14.75
N LEU A 131 1.76 -3.11 -15.19
CA LEU A 131 2.87 -3.61 -14.39
C LEU A 131 3.87 -2.51 -14.04
N THR A 132 4.16 -1.62 -14.98
CA THR A 132 5.02 -0.46 -14.71
C THR A 132 4.40 0.46 -13.67
N LYS A 133 3.08 0.69 -13.74
CA LYS A 133 2.35 1.44 -12.69
C LYS A 133 2.41 0.72 -11.35
N LEU A 134 2.22 -0.60 -11.32
CA LEU A 134 2.21 -1.40 -10.10
C LEU A 134 3.50 -1.22 -9.29
N ARG A 135 4.66 -1.26 -9.97
CA ARG A 135 6.00 -1.07 -9.36
C ARG A 135 6.18 0.29 -8.67
N THR A 136 5.46 1.30 -9.13
CA THR A 136 5.54 2.67 -8.59
C THR A 136 4.42 3.00 -7.60
N SER A 137 3.45 2.09 -7.43
CA SER A 137 2.29 2.30 -6.57
C SER A 137 2.57 1.85 -5.14
N ALA A 138 1.94 2.49 -4.16
CA ALA A 138 2.10 2.17 -2.74
C ALA A 138 0.77 2.30 -1.98
N GLY A 139 0.68 1.62 -0.83
CA GLY A 139 -0.52 1.61 0.00
C GLY A 139 -1.77 1.17 -0.79
N ASN A 140 -2.91 1.83 -0.55
CA ASN A 140 -4.19 1.47 -1.19
C ASN A 140 -4.16 1.55 -2.73
N ALA A 141 -3.29 2.39 -3.31
CA ALA A 141 -3.15 2.48 -4.76
C ALA A 141 -2.52 1.21 -5.34
N TRP A 142 -1.62 0.55 -4.57
CA TRP A 142 -0.99 -0.69 -4.99
C TRP A 142 -2.02 -1.82 -5.14
N ASP A 143 -2.92 -1.99 -4.17
CA ASP A 143 -3.97 -3.02 -4.23
C ASP A 143 -4.92 -2.80 -5.42
N ALA A 144 -5.31 -1.56 -5.67
CA ALA A 144 -6.16 -1.22 -6.81
C ALA A 144 -5.45 -1.53 -8.15
N THR A 145 -4.19 -1.10 -8.30
CA THR A 145 -3.41 -1.39 -9.50
C THR A 145 -3.13 -2.89 -9.67
N LYS A 146 -2.94 -3.64 -8.57
CA LYS A 146 -2.79 -5.09 -8.62
C LYS A 146 -4.03 -5.74 -9.24
N LEU A 147 -5.22 -5.37 -8.78
CA LEU A 147 -6.48 -5.89 -9.32
C LEU A 147 -6.65 -5.55 -10.81
N GLU A 148 -6.25 -4.34 -11.22
CA GLU A 148 -6.25 -3.97 -12.65
C GLU A 148 -5.30 -4.84 -13.48
N VAL A 149 -4.08 -5.09 -12.99
CA VAL A 149 -3.11 -5.96 -13.66
C VAL A 149 -3.64 -7.40 -13.74
N GLU A 150 -4.19 -7.95 -12.66
CA GLU A 150 -4.77 -9.29 -12.65
C GLU A 150 -5.92 -9.42 -13.65
N ALA A 151 -6.78 -8.40 -13.76
CA ALA A 151 -7.84 -8.36 -14.76
C ALA A 151 -7.29 -8.28 -16.20
N ASP A 152 -6.26 -7.49 -16.44
CA ASP A 152 -5.64 -7.37 -17.77
C ASP A 152 -4.89 -8.65 -18.17
N VAL A 153 -4.23 -9.33 -17.22
CA VAL A 153 -3.59 -10.65 -17.43
C VAL A 153 -4.65 -11.71 -17.78
N ALA A 154 -5.80 -11.70 -17.10
CA ALA A 154 -6.91 -12.59 -17.44
C ALA A 154 -7.47 -12.29 -18.85
N ALA A 155 -7.62 -11.02 -19.21
CA ALA A 155 -8.06 -10.62 -20.55
C ALA A 155 -7.03 -11.00 -21.64
N LEU A 156 -5.72 -10.87 -21.36
CA LEU A 156 -4.65 -11.32 -22.26
C LEU A 156 -4.73 -12.83 -22.48
N LYS A 157 -4.88 -13.62 -21.42
CA LYS A 157 -5.08 -15.07 -21.51
C LYS A 157 -6.25 -15.41 -22.42
N GLN A 158 -7.41 -14.78 -22.21
CA GLN A 158 -8.60 -15.01 -23.03
C GLN A 158 -8.36 -14.65 -24.51
N ALA A 159 -7.66 -13.54 -24.79
CA ALA A 159 -7.33 -13.17 -26.16
C ALA A 159 -6.40 -14.19 -26.84
N ILE A 160 -5.44 -14.75 -26.09
CA ILE A 160 -4.54 -15.80 -26.58
C ILE A 160 -5.31 -17.10 -26.87
N ASP A 161 -6.22 -17.49 -25.98
CA ASP A 161 -7.05 -18.69 -26.17
C ASP A 161 -7.98 -18.51 -27.38
N ASN A 162 -8.58 -17.33 -27.57
CA ASN A 162 -9.37 -17.02 -28.77
C ASN A 162 -8.54 -17.06 -30.07
N LEU A 163 -7.28 -16.61 -30.03
CA LEU A 163 -6.38 -16.70 -31.18
C LEU A 163 -6.03 -18.15 -31.50
N GLU A 164 -5.80 -18.98 -30.48
CA GLU A 164 -5.59 -20.42 -30.64
C GLU A 164 -6.80 -21.08 -31.30
N ASP A 165 -8.02 -20.83 -30.79
CA ASP A 165 -9.27 -21.35 -31.37
C ASP A 165 -9.48 -20.91 -32.84
N THR A 166 -8.99 -19.72 -33.21
CA THR A 166 -9.07 -19.23 -34.60
C THR A 166 -8.04 -19.90 -35.52
N LEU A 167 -6.93 -20.39 -34.95
CA LEU A 167 -5.81 -20.98 -35.66
C LEU A 167 -5.86 -22.51 -35.74
N ASP A 168 -6.70 -23.17 -34.96
CA ASP A 168 -6.92 -24.62 -35.09
C ASP A 168 -7.87 -24.93 -36.25
#